data_AF-A0A961FBL5-F1
#
_entry.id   AF-A0A961FBL5-F1
#
_cell.length_a   1.000
_cell.length_b   1.000
_cell.length_c   1.000
_cell.angle_alpha   90.00
_cell.angle_beta   90.00
_cell.angle_gamma   90.00
#
_symmetry.space_group_name_H-M   'P 1'
#
loop_
_entity.id
_entity.type
_entity.pdbx_description
1 polymer ?
#
loop_
_entity_poly.entity_id
_entity_poly.type
_entity_poly.pdbx_seq_one_letter_code
_entity_poly.pdbx_strand_id
1 'polypeptide(L)'
;MKNLLTKHLIQRSALLAFLLILAILGYTLQNTSGHTGFNPYLALWIFIPVSLIGLFNVLYTREQSPKKLPALLALTFGLLGILLLVYLDQSNTLLPYEVWIQRGMP
;
A
#
# COMPACT_ATOMS: atom_id res chain seq x y z
N MET A 1 -20.46 0.23 -21.05
CA MET A 1 -19.70 1.33 -20.42
C MET A 1 -19.29 1.07 -18.97
N LYS A 2 -20.21 0.67 -18.06
CA LYS A 2 -19.89 0.40 -16.63
C LYS A 2 -18.72 -0.58 -16.39
N ASN A 3 -18.56 -1.59 -17.26
CA ASN A 3 -17.48 -2.58 -17.16
C ASN A 3 -16.08 -2.03 -17.51
N LEU A 4 -16.00 -1.02 -18.37
CA LEU A 4 -14.73 -0.42 -18.78
C LEU A 4 -14.20 0.52 -17.69
N LEU A 5 -15.08 1.35 -17.12
CA LEU A 5 -14.73 2.26 -16.01
C LEU A 5 -14.22 1.51 -14.78
N THR A 6 -14.90 0.44 -14.37
CA THR A 6 -14.47 -0.40 -13.23
C THR A 6 -13.11 -1.05 -13.48
N LYS A 7 -12.85 -1.56 -14.69
CA LYS A 7 -11.53 -2.11 -15.05
C LYS A 7 -10.42 -1.05 -14.91
N HIS A 8 -10.62 0.13 -15.47
CA HIS A 8 -9.63 1.21 -15.39
C HIS A 8 -9.41 1.69 -13.96
N LEU A 9 -10.47 1.77 -13.15
CA LEU A 9 -10.35 2.11 -11.74
C LEU A 9 -9.42 1.12 -11.02
N ILE A 10 -9.69 -0.19 -11.12
CA ILE A 10 -8.89 -1.24 -10.48
C ILE A 10 -7.43 -1.18 -10.95
N GLN A 11 -7.19 -1.00 -12.25
CA GLN A 11 -5.84 -0.88 -12.81
C GLN A 11 -5.08 0.33 -12.26
N ARG A 12 -5.74 1.50 -12.20
CA ARG A 12 -5.15 2.73 -11.66
C ARG A 12 -4.87 2.60 -10.17
N SER A 13 -5.79 1.98 -9.42
CA SER A 13 -5.61 1.68 -7.99
C SER A 13 -4.42 0.76 -7.75
N ALA A 14 -4.28 -0.32 -8.53
CA ALA A 14 -3.13 -1.23 -8.44
C ALA A 14 -1.81 -0.51 -8.76
N LEU A 15 -1.78 0.28 -9.84
CA LEU A 15 -0.60 1.05 -10.22
C LEU A 15 -0.21 2.07 -9.14
N LEU A 16 -1.18 2.79 -8.57
CA LEU A 16 -0.94 3.75 -7.50
C LEU A 16 -0.32 3.07 -6.27
N ALA A 17 -0.87 1.93 -5.84
CA ALA A 17 -0.32 1.18 -4.70
C ALA A 17 1.10 0.68 -4.99
N PHE A 18 1.36 0.17 -6.20
CA PHE A 18 2.69 -0.27 -6.60
C PHE A 18 3.71 0.89 -6.57
N LEU A 19 3.37 2.03 -7.16
CA LEU A 19 4.24 3.21 -7.15
C LEU A 19 4.50 3.72 -5.73
N LEU A 20 3.49 3.66 -4.85
CA LEU A 20 3.65 4.07 -3.46
C LEU A 20 4.57 3.13 -2.68
N ILE A 21 4.48 1.81 -2.91
CA ILE A 21 5.44 0.84 -2.35
C ILE A 21 6.86 1.17 -2.79
N LEU A 22 7.08 1.41 -4.08
CA LEU A 22 8.40 1.78 -4.60
C LEU A 22 8.92 3.09 -3.98
N ALA A 23 8.05 4.09 -3.81
CA ALA A 23 8.40 5.35 -3.17
C ALA A 23 8.79 5.15 -1.70
N ILE A 24 8.03 4.36 -0.94
CA ILE A 24 8.34 4.04 0.47
C ILE A 24 9.67 3.29 0.57
N LEU A 25 9.88 2.27 -0.26
CA LEU A 25 11.13 1.50 -0.27
C LEU A 25 12.32 2.38 -0.66
N GLY A 26 12.18 3.16 -1.74
CA GLY A 26 13.22 4.09 -2.18
C GLY A 26 13.57 5.12 -1.12
N TYR A 27 12.57 5.69 -0.44
CA TYR A 27 12.78 6.60 0.67
C TYR A 27 13.46 5.91 1.86
N THR A 28 13.02 4.70 2.21
CA THR A 28 13.62 3.92 3.31
C THR A 28 15.10 3.63 3.05
N LEU A 29 15.46 3.23 1.83
CA LEU A 29 16.84 2.91 1.46
C LEU A 29 17.76 4.14 1.45
N GLN A 30 17.21 5.33 1.19
CA GLN A 30 17.97 6.59 1.20
C GLN A 30 18.01 7.26 2.58
N ASN A 31 17.06 6.91 3.46
CA ASN A 31 16.96 7.51 4.79
C ASN A 31 17.93 6.82 5.76
N THR A 32 19.00 7.55 6.12
CA THR A 32 20.01 7.09 7.08
C THR A 32 19.67 7.44 8.53
N SER A 33 18.71 8.33 8.79
CA SER A 33 18.38 8.78 10.14
C SER A 33 17.43 7.85 10.88
N GLY A 34 16.78 6.90 10.18
CA GLY A 34 15.84 5.94 10.77
C GLY A 34 14.48 6.55 11.16
N HIS A 35 14.36 7.87 11.19
CA HIS A 35 13.12 8.60 11.46
C HIS A 35 12.68 9.41 10.24
N THR A 36 11.41 9.82 10.22
CA THR A 36 10.82 10.63 9.16
C THR A 36 10.07 11.83 9.74
N GLY A 37 9.97 12.90 8.94
CA GLY A 37 9.17 14.09 9.28
C GLY A 37 7.68 13.96 8.95
N PHE A 38 7.23 12.82 8.43
CA PHE A 38 5.83 12.59 8.10
C PHE A 38 5.32 11.27 8.68
N ASN A 39 4.02 11.16 8.91
CA ASN A 39 3.43 9.93 9.42
C ASN A 39 3.28 8.87 8.28
N PRO A 40 4.04 7.76 8.30
CA PRO A 40 3.97 6.74 7.25
C PRO A 40 2.61 6.02 7.21
N TYR A 41 1.86 6.01 8.32
CA TYR A 41 0.51 5.43 8.37
C TYR A 41 -0.51 6.19 7.51
N LEU A 42 -0.19 7.40 7.03
CA LEU A 42 -1.02 8.07 6.03
C LEU A 42 -1.16 7.23 4.75
N ALA A 43 -0.17 6.39 4.42
CA ALA A 43 -0.27 5.48 3.28
C ALA A 43 -1.35 4.38 3.46
N LEU A 44 -1.81 4.10 4.68
CA LEU A 44 -2.93 3.18 4.92
C LEU A 44 -4.23 3.67 4.28
N TRP A 45 -4.42 4.99 4.16
CA TRP A 45 -5.57 5.59 3.45
C TRP A 45 -5.59 5.25 1.96
N ILE A 46 -4.48 4.76 1.40
CA ILE A 46 -4.40 4.26 0.02
C ILE A 46 -4.45 2.74 0.02
N PHE A 47 -3.59 2.08 0.81
CA PHE A 47 -3.47 0.62 0.75
C PHE A 47 -4.74 -0.11 1.18
N ILE A 48 -5.43 0.34 2.24
CA ILE A 48 -6.67 -0.31 2.70
C ILE A 48 -7.77 -0.24 1.62
N PRO A 49 -8.13 0.94 1.06
CA PRO A 49 -9.10 0.99 -0.03
C PRO A 49 -8.69 0.17 -1.26
N VAL A 50 -7.40 0.17 -1.63
CA VAL A 50 -6.92 -0.62 -2.78
C VAL A 50 -7.08 -2.13 -2.52
N SER A 51 -6.73 -2.61 -1.32
CA SER A 51 -6.97 -3.99 -0.90
C SER A 51 -8.45 -4.36 -0.95
N LEU A 52 -9.33 -3.51 -0.43
CA LEU A 52 -10.78 -3.75 -0.42
C LEU A 52 -11.35 -3.79 -1.85
N ILE A 53 -10.96 -2.85 -2.71
CA ILE A 53 -11.35 -2.83 -4.14
C ILE A 53 -10.91 -4.13 -4.81
N GLY A 54 -9.66 -4.56 -4.59
CA GLY A 54 -9.12 -5.81 -5.10
C GLY A 54 -9.93 -7.01 -4.61
N LEU A 55 -10.12 -7.13 -3.29
CA LEU A 55 -10.86 -8.23 -2.65
C LEU A 55 -12.29 -8.35 -3.20
N PHE A 56 -13.06 -7.26 -3.16
CA PHE A 56 -14.44 -7.28 -3.66
C PHE A 56 -14.48 -7.68 -5.13
N ASN A 57 -13.59 -7.15 -5.98
CA ASN A 57 -13.59 -7.54 -7.38
C ASN A 57 -13.14 -8.98 -7.60
N VAL A 58 -12.23 -9.54 -6.79
CA VAL A 58 -11.86 -10.96 -6.87
C VAL A 58 -13.05 -11.85 -6.51
N LEU A 59 -13.79 -11.52 -5.44
CA LEU A 59 -14.92 -12.33 -4.96
C LEU A 59 -16.13 -12.29 -5.90
N TYR A 60 -16.43 -11.13 -6.50
CA TYR A 60 -17.62 -10.95 -7.34
C TYR A 60 -17.38 -11.14 -8.85
N THR A 61 -16.13 -11.36 -9.27
CA THR A 61 -15.79 -11.53 -10.69
C THR A 61 -15.64 -13.02 -11.04
N ARG A 62 -16.33 -13.46 -12.10
CA ARG A 62 -16.18 -14.82 -12.65
C ARG A 62 -14.73 -15.11 -13.04
N GLU A 63 -14.33 -16.38 -12.93
CA GLU A 63 -12.94 -16.81 -13.08
C GLU A 63 -12.26 -16.37 -14.38
N GLN A 64 -12.98 -16.39 -15.51
CA GLN A 64 -12.45 -16.09 -16.83
C GLN A 64 -12.58 -14.61 -17.24
N SER A 65 -12.94 -13.74 -16.29
CA SER A 65 -13.10 -12.31 -16.60
C SER A 65 -11.74 -11.61 -16.75
N PRO A 66 -11.59 -10.72 -17.75
CA PRO A 66 -10.37 -9.93 -17.93
C PRO A 66 -10.11 -8.92 -16.80
N LYS A 67 -11.03 -8.80 -15.82
CA LYS A 67 -10.86 -7.98 -14.62
C LYS A 67 -10.20 -8.72 -13.46
N LYS A 68 -10.12 -10.05 -13.50
CA LYS A 68 -9.61 -10.87 -12.37
C LYS A 68 -8.14 -10.57 -12.09
N LEU A 69 -7.31 -10.49 -13.12
CA LEU A 69 -5.88 -10.18 -12.96
C LEU A 69 -5.64 -8.78 -12.35
N PRO A 70 -6.22 -7.67 -12.87
CA PRO A 70 -6.12 -6.37 -12.21
C PRO A 70 -6.60 -6.38 -10.76
N ALA A 71 -7.69 -7.11 -10.45
CA ALA A 71 -8.23 -7.20 -9.10
C ALA A 71 -7.28 -7.94 -8.15
N LEU A 72 -6.66 -9.03 -8.60
CA LEU A 72 -5.62 -9.74 -7.86
C LEU A 72 -4.41 -8.84 -7.62
N LEU A 73 -3.94 -8.10 -8.63
CA LEU A 73 -2.82 -7.17 -8.47
C LEU A 73 -3.14 -6.04 -7.48
N ALA A 74 -4.34 -5.45 -7.55
CA ALA A 74 -4.79 -4.46 -6.58
C ALA A 74 -4.80 -5.04 -5.15
N LEU A 75 -5.35 -6.24 -4.97
CA LEU A 75 -5.37 -6.92 -3.68
C LEU A 75 -3.96 -7.17 -3.15
N THR A 76 -3.10 -7.74 -3.98
CA THR A 76 -1.70 -8.07 -3.63
C THR A 76 -0.91 -6.83 -3.27
N PHE A 77 -0.94 -5.77 -4.08
CA PHE A 77 -0.21 -4.54 -3.78
C PHE A 77 -0.77 -3.78 -2.59
N GLY A 78 -2.09 -3.77 -2.40
CA GLY A 78 -2.68 -3.20 -1.19
C GLY A 78 -2.18 -3.94 0.07
N LEU A 79 -2.22 -5.28 0.06
CA LEU A 79 -1.77 -6.09 1.20
C LEU A 79 -0.26 -5.97 1.44
N LEU A 80 0.56 -6.01 0.39
CA LEU A 80 2.00 -5.80 0.50
C LEU A 80 2.34 -4.42 1.07
N GLY A 81 1.61 -3.38 0.68
CA GLY A 81 1.79 -2.05 1.24
C GLY A 81 1.47 -1.99 2.73
N ILE A 82 0.38 -2.63 3.17
CA ILE A 82 0.04 -2.74 4.60
C ILE A 82 1.13 -3.50 5.37
N LEU A 83 1.56 -4.66 4.85
CA LEU A 83 2.59 -5.48 5.48
C LEU A 83 3.94 -4.74 5.55
N LEU A 84 4.30 -3.99 4.51
CA LEU A 84 5.49 -3.15 4.51
C LEU A 84 5.44 -2.10 5.63
N LEU A 85 4.30 -1.42 5.80
CA LEU A 85 4.16 -0.42 6.87
C LEU A 85 4.25 -1.04 8.27
N VAL A 86 3.66 -2.23 8.47
CA VAL A 86 3.78 -2.97 9.74
C VAL A 86 5.23 -3.37 9.99
N TYR A 87 5.92 -3.87 8.97
CA TYR A 87 7.32 -4.24 9.07
C TYR A 87 8.19 -3.03 9.44
N LEU A 88 8.03 -1.90 8.75
CA LEU A 88 8.78 -0.67 9.02
C LEU A 88 8.54 -0.14 10.44
N ASP A 89 7.31 -0.17 10.93
CA ASP A 89 7.00 0.20 12.30
C ASP A 89 7.69 -0.72 13.33
N GLN A 90 7.65 -2.03 13.10
CA GLN A 90 8.29 -3.02 13.98
C GLN A 90 9.81 -2.93 13.95
N SER A 91 10.40 -2.57 12.81
CA SER A 91 11.84 -2.37 12.66
C SER A 91 12.31 -0.97 13.09
N ASN A 92 11.42 -0.17 13.71
CA ASN A 92 11.66 1.23 14.09
C ASN A 92 12.25 2.07 12.95
N THR A 93 11.81 1.78 11.72
CA THR A 93 12.27 2.44 10.50
C THR A 93 11.16 3.35 9.98
N LEU A 94 11.48 4.60 9.64
CA LEU A 94 10.50 5.61 9.27
C LEU A 94 9.48 5.91 10.39
N LEU A 95 9.91 5.89 11.65
CA LEU A 95 9.07 6.39 12.73
C LEU A 95 8.98 7.92 12.67
N PRO A 96 7.80 8.51 12.96
CA PRO A 96 7.72 9.92 13.28
C PRO A 96 8.65 10.23 14.47
N TYR A 97 9.32 11.38 14.42
CA TYR A 97 10.29 11.77 15.43
C TYR A 97 9.72 11.66 16.85
N GLU A 98 8.48 12.10 17.06
CA GLU A 98 7.80 12.08 18.36
C GLU A 98 7.60 10.65 18.89
N VAL A 99 7.26 9.71 18.00
CA VAL A 99 7.08 8.29 18.35
C VAL A 99 8.42 7.65 18.65
N TRP A 100 9.46 8.02 17.89
CA TRP A 100 10.81 7.56 18.12
C TRP A 100 11.34 8.00 19.50
N ILE A 101 11.08 9.24 19.91
CA ILE A 101 11.36 9.71 21.29
C ILE A 101 10.59 8.90 22.33
N GLN A 102 9.27 8.72 22.13
CA GLN A 102 8.40 8.02 23.09
C GLN A 102 8.79 6.55 23.29
N ARG A 103 9.34 5.89 22.28
CA ARG A 103 9.83 4.51 22.35
C ARG A 103 11.21 4.37 23.00
N GLY A 104 11.81 5.47 23.47
CA GLY A 104 13.06 5.47 24.21
C GLY A 104 14.27 5.27 23.32
N MET A 105 14.41 6.13 22.30
CA MET A 105 15.51 6.22 21.32
C MET A 105 16.68 5.25 21.59
N PRO A 106 16.93 4.25 20.72
CA PRO A 106 18.12 3.40 20.85
C PRO A 106 19.41 4.20 20.74
#